data_AF-A0A7W8LDT2-F1
#
_entry.id   AF-A0A7W8LDT2-F1
#
_cell.length_a   1.000
_cell.length_b   1.000
_cell.length_c   1.000
_cell.angle_alpha   90.00
_cell.angle_beta   90.00
_cell.angle_gamma   90.00
#
_symmetry.space_group_name_H-M   'P 1'
#
loop_
_entity.id
_entity.type
_entity.pdbx_description
1 polymer ?
#
loop_
_entity_poly.entity_id
_entity_poly.type
_entity_poly.pdbx_seq_one_letter_code
_entity_poly.pdbx_strand_id
1 'polypeptide(L)'
;MNVALAAGVLQMKQRRRIYYSESQKALMWERWRKGESLQHIAQLFNRNHSSVQRILAQTGGIQPAPRRRSKLALTLAEREEISRGLVAGDSIQSIARRLSRSPSTICREIKRNSGQAGYRAGQQAPVAVVASADRWMAQTRLAGQRGLSRVA
;
A
#
# COMPACT_ATOMS: atom_id res chain seq x y z
N MET A 1 -36.60 7.85 58.18
CA MET A 1 -35.84 9.03 57.69
C MET A 1 -34.57 8.50 57.02
N ASN A 2 -34.59 8.20 55.72
CA ASN A 2 -33.43 7.63 55.04
C ASN A 2 -33.08 8.52 53.83
N VAL A 3 -32.05 9.35 53.99
CA VAL A 3 -31.52 10.22 52.93
C VAL A 3 -30.49 9.45 52.13
N ALA A 4 -30.92 8.89 50.99
CA ALA A 4 -30.04 8.24 50.04
C ALA A 4 -29.22 9.29 49.28
N LEU A 5 -27.92 9.34 49.55
CA LEU A 5 -26.94 10.11 48.78
C LEU A 5 -26.79 9.48 47.39
N ALA A 6 -27.31 10.16 46.37
CA ALA A 6 -27.12 9.78 44.97
C ALA A 6 -25.66 10.07 44.55
N ALA A 7 -24.82 9.03 44.54
CA ALA A 7 -23.51 9.06 43.93
C ALA A 7 -23.66 9.18 42.39
N GLY A 8 -23.65 10.40 41.88
CA GLY A 8 -23.57 10.67 40.44
C GLY A 8 -22.19 10.29 39.90
N VAL A 9 -22.04 9.06 39.41
CA VAL A 9 -20.85 8.61 38.69
C VAL A 9 -20.71 9.45 37.42
N LEU A 10 -19.68 10.31 37.36
CA LEU A 10 -19.26 11.01 36.14
C LEU A 10 -18.94 9.96 35.06
N GLN A 11 -19.94 9.65 34.23
CA GLN A 11 -19.79 8.74 33.09
C GLN A 11 -18.78 9.35 32.12
N MET A 12 -17.54 8.89 32.19
CA MET A 12 -16.50 9.22 31.21
C MET A 12 -16.90 8.59 29.87
N LYS A 13 -17.62 9.34 29.05
CA LYS A 13 -18.08 8.92 27.72
C LYS A 13 -16.86 8.69 26.82
N GLN A 14 -16.36 7.45 26.80
CA GLN A 14 -15.22 7.07 25.99
C GLN A 14 -15.56 7.28 24.50
N ARG A 15 -14.96 8.32 23.90
CA ARG A 15 -15.14 8.59 22.48
C ARG A 15 -14.32 7.60 21.67
N ARG A 16 -14.95 6.96 20.67
CA ARG A 16 -14.28 6.05 19.73
C ARG A 16 -13.10 6.76 19.05
N ARG A 17 -12.00 6.02 18.86
CA ARG A 17 -10.80 6.46 18.15
C ARG A 17 -11.17 6.80 16.70
N ILE A 18 -10.78 7.99 16.24
CA ILE A 18 -10.91 8.38 14.83
C ILE A 18 -9.61 8.07 14.10
N TYR A 19 -9.75 7.52 12.91
CA TYR A 19 -8.69 7.46 11.91
C TYR A 19 -8.95 8.58 10.89
N TYR A 20 -7.99 9.48 10.74
CA TYR A 20 -8.11 10.57 9.77
C TYR A 20 -7.72 10.06 8.38
N SER A 21 -8.58 10.33 7.41
CA SER A 21 -8.27 10.15 5.99
C SER A 21 -7.16 11.11 5.56
N GLU A 22 -6.53 10.80 4.41
CA GLU A 22 -5.47 11.65 3.87
C GLU A 22 -5.99 13.05 3.50
N SER A 23 -7.24 13.19 3.04
CA SER A 23 -7.86 14.49 2.78
C SER A 23 -8.09 15.31 4.05
N GLN A 24 -8.49 14.65 5.15
CA GLN A 24 -8.66 15.32 6.45
C GLN A 24 -7.32 15.79 7.01
N LYS A 25 -6.25 14.98 6.88
CA LYS A 25 -4.89 15.40 7.24
C LYS A 25 -4.42 16.56 6.37
N ALA A 26 -4.67 16.53 5.06
CA ALA A 26 -4.32 17.62 4.17
C ALA A 26 -5.01 18.94 4.57
N LEU A 27 -6.28 18.88 4.96
CA LEU A 27 -7.01 20.06 5.46
C LEU A 27 -6.43 20.59 6.77
N MET A 28 -6.01 19.71 7.70
CA MET A 28 -5.30 20.12 8.92
C MET A 28 -4.01 20.87 8.61
N TRP A 29 -3.21 20.35 7.67
CA TRP A 29 -1.95 20.95 7.25
C TRP A 29 -2.14 22.29 6.53
N GLU A 30 -3.15 22.40 5.68
CA GLU A 30 -3.50 23.64 4.98
C GLU A 30 -3.83 24.77 5.98
N ARG A 31 -4.64 24.47 7.00
CA ARG A 31 -5.02 25.44 8.04
C ARG A 31 -3.87 25.77 9.00
N TRP A 32 -3.05 24.76 9.33
CA TRP A 32 -1.83 24.98 10.10
C TRP A 32 -0.86 25.93 9.36
N ARG A 33 -0.69 25.73 8.05
CA ARG A 33 0.14 26.61 7.20
C ARG A 33 -0.41 28.04 7.12
N LYS A 34 -1.73 28.20 7.18
CA LYS A 34 -2.41 29.51 7.26
C LYS A 34 -2.26 30.19 8.63
N GLY A 35 -1.68 29.52 9.62
CA GLY A 35 -1.50 30.06 10.98
C GLY A 35 -2.74 29.94 11.87
N GLU A 36 -3.73 29.13 11.51
CA GLU A 36 -4.89 28.89 12.36
C GLU A 36 -4.50 28.16 13.66
N SER A 37 -5.16 28.51 14.76
CA SER A 37 -4.88 27.88 16.06
C SER A 37 -5.27 26.40 16.06
N LEU A 38 -4.51 25.58 16.80
CA LEU A 38 -4.77 24.14 16.94
C LEU A 38 -6.18 23.83 17.49
N GLN A 39 -6.72 24.73 18.32
CA GLN A 39 -8.08 24.64 18.85
C GLN A 39 -9.11 24.79 17.73
N HIS A 40 -8.97 25.81 16.89
CA HIS A 40 -9.88 26.05 15.78
C HIS A 40 -9.84 24.90 14.76
N ILE A 41 -8.63 24.41 14.43
CA ILE A 41 -8.48 23.25 13.53
C ILE A 41 -9.17 22.01 14.13
N ALA A 42 -9.02 21.75 15.43
CA ALA A 42 -9.62 20.59 16.08
C ALA A 42 -11.16 20.69 16.20
N GLN A 43 -11.70 21.90 16.39
CA GLN A 43 -13.14 22.15 16.43
C GLN A 43 -13.84 21.73 15.12
N LEU A 44 -13.19 21.91 13.97
CA LEU A 44 -13.72 21.45 12.67
C LEU A 44 -13.98 19.95 12.61
N PHE A 45 -13.17 19.18 13.35
CA PHE A 45 -13.30 17.73 13.43
C PHE A 45 -14.12 17.29 14.64
N ASN A 46 -14.71 18.23 15.40
CA ASN A 46 -15.39 18.00 16.67
C ASN A 46 -14.49 17.27 17.68
N ARG A 47 -13.22 17.70 17.76
CA ARG A 47 -12.16 17.11 18.61
C ARG A 47 -11.41 18.18 19.40
N ASN A 48 -10.67 17.71 20.40
CA ASN A 48 -9.78 18.54 21.20
C ASN A 48 -8.41 18.68 20.51
N HIS A 49 -7.73 19.82 20.71
CA HIS A 49 -6.44 20.19 20.10
C HIS A 49 -5.35 19.12 20.25
N SER A 50 -5.36 18.35 21.34
CA SER A 50 -4.40 17.26 21.60
C SER A 50 -4.38 16.19 20.51
N SER A 51 -5.47 16.01 19.77
CA SER A 51 -5.51 15.10 18.62
C SER A 51 -4.74 15.62 17.42
N VAL A 52 -4.85 16.92 17.11
CA VAL A 52 -4.19 17.56 15.97
C VAL A 52 -2.72 17.80 16.31
N GLN A 53 -2.43 18.27 17.52
CA GLN A 53 -1.08 18.46 18.04
C GLN A 53 -0.24 17.18 17.92
N ARG A 54 -0.78 16.02 18.26
CA ARG A 54 -0.07 14.74 18.13
C ARG A 54 0.33 14.43 16.69
N ILE A 55 -0.53 14.75 15.72
CA ILE A 55 -0.27 14.51 14.28
C ILE A 55 0.81 15.47 13.78
N LEU A 56 0.74 16.74 14.17
CA LEU A 56 1.71 17.76 13.75
C LEU A 56 3.07 17.56 14.43
N ALA A 57 3.09 17.22 15.72
CA ALA A 57 4.32 16.96 16.48
C ALA A 57 5.10 15.76 15.95
N GLN A 58 4.41 14.73 15.44
CA GLN A 58 5.07 13.57 14.80
C GLN A 58 5.92 13.95 13.58
N THR A 59 5.60 15.06 12.90
CA THR A 59 6.34 15.52 11.72
C THR A 59 7.04 16.87 11.97
N GLY A 60 7.14 17.31 13.24
CA GLY A 60 7.81 18.56 13.61
C GLY A 60 7.17 19.82 13.02
N GLY A 61 5.88 19.78 12.64
CA GLY A 61 5.19 20.93 12.02
C GLY A 61 5.50 21.15 10.54
N ILE A 62 6.19 20.22 9.88
CA ILE A 62 6.39 20.21 8.42
C ILE A 62 5.44 19.18 7.79
N GLN A 63 4.70 19.57 6.76
CA GLN A 63 3.79 18.66 6.08
C GLN A 63 4.58 17.52 5.42
N PRO A 64 4.32 16.25 5.76
CA PRO A 64 5.00 15.13 5.11
C PRO A 64 4.57 15.06 3.64
N ALA A 65 5.53 14.79 2.76
CA ALA A 65 5.22 14.60 1.35
C ALA A 65 4.20 13.46 1.18
N PRO A 66 3.17 13.62 0.34
CA PRO A 66 2.21 12.56 0.09
C PRO A 66 2.95 11.33 -0.42
N ARG A 67 2.65 10.16 0.16
CA ARG A 67 3.28 8.90 -0.25
C ARG A 67 2.91 8.61 -1.70
N ARG A 68 3.90 8.71 -2.59
CA ARG A 68 3.75 8.33 -4.01
C ARG A 68 4.28 6.92 -4.19
N ARG A 69 3.58 6.11 -4.98
CA ARG A 69 4.17 4.86 -5.47
C ARG A 69 5.37 5.21 -6.35
N SER A 70 6.44 4.43 -6.23
CA SER A 70 7.62 4.59 -7.09
C SER A 70 7.19 4.49 -8.56
N LYS A 71 7.82 5.26 -9.46
CA LYS A 71 7.63 5.13 -10.92
C LYS A 71 7.98 3.73 -11.46
N LEU A 72 8.76 2.98 -10.70
CA LEU A 72 9.12 1.59 -10.98
C LEU A 72 8.07 0.59 -10.51
N ALA A 73 7.04 1.04 -9.79
CA ALA A 73 5.96 0.18 -9.36
C ALA A 73 5.01 -0.11 -10.53
N LEU A 74 4.71 -1.39 -10.75
CA LEU A 74 3.74 -1.82 -11.74
C LEU A 74 2.34 -1.30 -11.37
N THR A 75 1.71 -0.64 -12.35
CA THR A 75 0.31 -0.22 -12.35
C THR A 75 -0.63 -1.42 -12.33
N LEU A 76 -1.91 -1.19 -12.04
CA LEU A 76 -2.91 -2.26 -12.05
C LEU A 76 -3.06 -2.89 -13.44
N ALA A 77 -3.11 -2.06 -14.49
CA ALA A 77 -3.19 -2.51 -15.87
C ALA A 77 -1.98 -3.37 -16.28
N GLU A 78 -0.76 -2.97 -15.91
CA GLU A 78 0.45 -3.78 -16.16
C GLU A 78 0.39 -5.13 -15.43
N ARG A 79 -0.15 -5.18 -14.20
CA ARG A 79 -0.33 -6.43 -13.45
C ARG A 79 -1.37 -7.35 -14.09
N GLU A 80 -2.47 -6.79 -14.60
CA GLU A 80 -3.48 -7.55 -15.33
C GLU A 80 -2.93 -8.15 -16.62
N GLU A 81 -2.10 -7.41 -17.34
CA GLU A 81 -1.44 -7.91 -18.55
C GLU A 81 -0.49 -9.07 -18.23
N ILE A 82 0.26 -8.98 -17.12
CA ILE A 82 1.06 -10.11 -16.63
C ILE A 82 0.15 -11.30 -16.33
N SER A 83 -1.01 -11.09 -15.70
CA SER A 83 -1.95 -12.17 -15.41
C SER A 83 -2.50 -12.83 -16.68
N ARG A 84 -2.89 -12.05 -17.69
CA ARG A 84 -3.40 -12.56 -18.96
C ARG A 84 -2.32 -13.32 -19.72
N GLY A 85 -1.11 -12.78 -19.79
CA GLY A 85 0.03 -13.45 -20.42
C GLY A 85 0.35 -14.78 -19.75
N LEU A 86 0.32 -14.86 -18.42
CA LEU A 86 0.53 -16.12 -17.70
C LEU A 86 -0.54 -17.17 -17.97
N VAL A 87 -1.82 -16.76 -18.08
CA VAL A 87 -2.93 -17.68 -18.43
C VAL A 87 -2.82 -18.14 -19.88
N ALA A 88 -2.40 -17.25 -20.79
CA ALA A 88 -2.17 -17.56 -22.20
C ALA A 88 -0.91 -18.43 -22.44
N GLY A 89 -0.06 -18.62 -21.43
CA GLY A 89 1.21 -19.34 -21.56
C GLY A 89 2.33 -18.52 -22.20
N ASP A 90 2.19 -17.19 -22.27
CA ASP A 90 3.22 -16.30 -22.79
C ASP A 90 4.49 -16.36 -21.92
N SER A 91 5.65 -16.26 -22.58
CA SER A 91 6.93 -16.15 -21.86
C SER A 91 7.05 -14.81 -21.13
N ILE A 92 7.73 -14.80 -19.97
CA ILE A 92 8.01 -13.58 -19.20
C ILE A 92 8.73 -12.53 -20.07
N GLN A 93 9.60 -12.95 -20.98
CA GLN A 93 10.26 -12.04 -21.91
C GLN A 93 9.30 -11.42 -22.93
N SER A 94 8.30 -12.16 -23.40
CA SER A 94 7.23 -11.62 -24.25
C SER A 94 6.42 -10.57 -23.51
N ILE A 95 5.97 -10.91 -22.29
CA ILE A 95 5.20 -10.00 -21.43
C ILE A 95 6.03 -8.75 -21.07
N ALA A 96 7.32 -8.92 -20.76
CA ALA A 96 8.26 -7.84 -20.48
C ALA A 96 8.42 -6.87 -21.64
N ARG A 97 8.55 -7.40 -22.87
CA ARG A 97 8.63 -6.59 -24.08
C ARG A 97 7.33 -5.83 -24.33
N ARG A 98 6.17 -6.48 -24.18
CA ARG A 98 4.84 -5.84 -24.33
C ARG A 98 4.63 -4.70 -23.33
N LEU A 99 5.09 -4.86 -22.10
CA LEU A 99 4.97 -3.86 -21.03
C LEU A 99 6.12 -2.85 -20.99
N SER A 100 7.13 -2.97 -21.86
CA SER A 100 8.35 -2.16 -21.81
C SER A 100 9.03 -2.16 -20.42
N ARG A 101 9.00 -3.31 -19.73
CA ARG A 101 9.60 -3.49 -18.40
C ARG A 101 10.70 -4.53 -18.43
N SER A 102 11.60 -4.49 -17.44
CA SER A 102 12.60 -5.54 -17.30
C SER A 102 11.94 -6.88 -16.93
N PRO A 103 12.41 -8.00 -17.49
CA PRO A 103 11.96 -9.34 -17.07
C PRO A 103 12.13 -9.56 -15.56
N SER A 104 13.17 -8.98 -14.95
CA SER A 104 13.42 -9.03 -13.51
C SER A 104 12.33 -8.36 -12.67
N THR A 105 11.69 -7.30 -13.19
CA THR A 105 10.55 -6.64 -12.54
C THR A 105 9.34 -7.57 -12.53
N ILE A 106 9.06 -8.20 -13.66
CA ILE A 106 7.95 -9.15 -13.79
C ILE A 106 8.17 -10.39 -12.92
N CYS A 107 9.38 -10.98 -12.93
CA CYS A 107 9.69 -12.11 -12.04
C CYS A 107 9.53 -11.75 -10.56
N ARG A 108 9.99 -10.57 -10.12
CA ARG A 108 9.82 -10.11 -8.73
C ARG A 108 8.36 -9.92 -8.38
N GLU A 109 7.57 -9.38 -9.30
CA GLU A 109 6.13 -9.22 -9.12
C GLU A 109 5.43 -10.56 -9.02
N ILE A 110 5.75 -11.50 -9.92
CA ILE A 110 5.22 -12.86 -9.88
C ILE A 110 5.55 -13.50 -8.56
N LYS A 111 6.83 -13.55 -8.18
CA LYS A 111 7.29 -14.12 -6.90
C LYS A 111 6.59 -13.51 -5.68
N ARG A 112 6.31 -12.22 -5.70
CA ARG A 112 5.64 -11.52 -4.59
C ARG A 112 4.15 -11.87 -4.50
N ASN A 113 3.49 -12.10 -5.63
CA ASN A 113 2.04 -12.33 -5.68
C ASN A 113 1.69 -13.81 -6.00
N SER A 114 2.68 -14.69 -6.14
CA SER A 114 2.53 -16.12 -6.28
C SER A 114 2.50 -16.76 -4.89
N GLY A 115 1.30 -17.08 -4.41
CA GLY A 115 1.09 -17.93 -3.23
C GLY A 115 0.61 -19.33 -3.63
N GLN A 116 0.14 -20.12 -2.65
CA GLN A 116 -0.43 -21.46 -2.88
C GLN A 116 -1.59 -21.48 -3.90
N ALA A 117 -2.22 -20.32 -4.15
CA ALA A 117 -3.34 -20.17 -5.08
C ALA A 117 -2.97 -19.66 -6.49
N GLY A 118 -1.69 -19.46 -6.82
CA GLY A 118 -1.26 -18.88 -8.11
C GLY A 118 -0.98 -17.37 -8.06
N TYR A 119 -0.54 -16.82 -9.21
CA TYR A 119 -0.32 -15.37 -9.40
C TYR A 119 -1.65 -14.63 -9.56
N ARG A 120 -1.84 -13.52 -8.82
CA ARG A 120 -3.09 -12.75 -8.84
C ARG A 120 -2.84 -11.24 -8.81
N ALA A 121 -3.35 -10.54 -9.81
CA ALA A 121 -3.14 -9.09 -9.99
C ALA A 121 -3.99 -8.19 -9.06
N GLY A 122 -5.00 -8.74 -8.36
CA GLY A 122 -5.89 -8.00 -7.44
C GLY A 122 -6.53 -8.87 -6.35
N GLN A 123 -7.01 -8.28 -5.26
CA GLN A 123 -7.64 -8.99 -4.14
C GLN A 123 -9.10 -9.44 -4.49
N GLN A 124 -9.35 -10.54 -5.23
CA GLN A 124 -10.61 -11.37 -5.21
C GLN A 124 -10.67 -12.51 -6.30
N ALA A 125 -11.31 -13.66 -5.95
CA ALA A 125 -11.52 -15.02 -6.59
C ALA A 125 -10.45 -15.78 -7.48
N PRO A 126 -10.41 -17.14 -7.56
CA PRO A 126 -9.19 -17.96 -7.78
C PRO A 126 -8.95 -18.44 -9.24
N VAL A 127 -7.68 -18.54 -9.66
CA VAL A 127 -7.24 -19.36 -10.83
C VAL A 127 -5.84 -19.91 -10.54
N ALA A 128 -5.70 -21.24 -10.55
CA ALA A 128 -4.48 -21.95 -10.22
C ALA A 128 -3.49 -21.94 -11.40
N VAL A 129 -2.41 -21.16 -11.29
CA VAL A 129 -1.31 -21.15 -12.28
C VAL A 129 0.03 -21.20 -11.52
N VAL A 130 0.31 -22.34 -10.87
CA VAL A 130 1.55 -22.53 -10.08
C VAL A 130 2.47 -23.61 -10.64
N ALA A 131 1.94 -24.60 -11.35
CA ALA A 131 2.76 -25.70 -11.88
C ALA A 131 3.71 -25.29 -13.02
N SER A 132 3.50 -24.13 -13.63
CA SER A 132 4.40 -23.57 -14.65
C SER A 132 5.48 -22.72 -13.99
N ALA A 133 5.15 -21.82 -13.06
CA ALA A 133 6.09 -20.86 -12.50
C ALA A 133 7.32 -21.50 -11.84
N ASP A 134 7.15 -22.61 -11.10
CA ASP A 134 8.26 -23.33 -10.45
C ASP A 134 9.18 -24.04 -11.47
N ARG A 135 8.61 -24.68 -12.50
CA ARG A 135 9.38 -25.25 -13.62
C ARG A 135 10.12 -24.16 -14.42
N TRP A 136 9.52 -22.98 -14.57
CA TRP A 136 10.10 -21.85 -15.30
C TRP A 136 11.23 -21.12 -14.56
N MET A 137 11.16 -21.04 -13.22
CA MET A 137 12.27 -20.53 -12.37
C MET A 137 13.51 -21.44 -12.46
N ALA A 138 13.32 -22.75 -12.65
CA ALA A 138 14.40 -23.69 -12.93
C ALA A 138 14.97 -23.50 -14.36
N GLN A 139 14.10 -23.31 -15.37
CA GLN A 139 14.52 -23.13 -16.77
C GLN A 139 15.34 -21.85 -17.01
N THR A 140 14.95 -20.73 -16.40
CA THR A 140 15.63 -19.42 -16.54
C THR A 140 17.02 -19.39 -15.89
N ARG A 141 17.24 -20.16 -14.82
CA ARG A 141 18.57 -20.36 -14.23
C ARG A 141 19.55 -21.10 -15.15
N LEU A 142 19.06 -22.01 -16.00
CA LEU A 142 19.87 -22.72 -16.99
C LEU A 142 20.18 -21.87 -18.24
N ALA A 143 19.24 -21.03 -18.69
CA ALA A 143 19.44 -20.17 -19.86
C ALA A 143 20.47 -19.05 -19.61
N GLY A 144 20.58 -18.55 -18.37
CA GLY A 144 21.56 -17.51 -17.99
C GLY A 144 23.00 -17.99 -17.82
N GLN A 145 23.27 -19.30 -17.85
CA GLN A 145 24.62 -19.87 -17.68
C GLN A 145 25.29 -20.24 -19.02
N ARG A 146 24.58 -20.17 -20.14
CA ARG A 146 25.10 -20.54 -21.47
C ARG A 146 25.63 -19.35 -22.30
N GLY A 147 25.74 -18.16 -21.70
CA GLY A 147 26.17 -16.94 -22.40
C GLY A 147 27.44 -16.26 -21.85
N LEU A 148 28.17 -16.91 -20.93
CA LEU A 148 29.42 -16.36 -20.36
C LEU A 148 30.63 -17.28 -20.61
N SER A 149 30.67 -17.96 -21.76
CA SER A 149 31.86 -18.69 -22.19
C SER A 149 32.33 -18.22 -23.56
N ARG A 150 33.51 -17.59 -23.53
CA ARG A 150 34.44 -17.28 -24.62
C ARG A 150 34.15 -16.04 -25.48
N VAL A 151 34.82 -14.95 -25.09
CA VAL A 151 35.68 -14.24 -26.04
C VAL A 151 37.11 -14.42 -25.51
N ALA A 152 37.93 -15.12 -26.29
CA ALA A 152 39.38 -15.15 -26.18
C ALA A 152 39.94 -14.04 -27.07
#